data_AF-A0A537T4M1-F1
#
_entry.id   AF-A0A537T4M1-F1
#
_cell.length_a   1.000
_cell.length_b   1.000
_cell.length_c   1.000
_cell.angle_alpha   90.00
_cell.angle_beta   90.00
_cell.angle_gamma   90.00
#
_symmetry.space_group_name_H-M   'P 1'
#
loop_
_entity.id
_entity.type
_entity.pdbx_description
1 polymer ?
#
loop_
_entity_poly.entity_id
_entity_poly.type
_entity_poly.pdbx_seq_one_letter_code
_entity_poly.pdbx_strand_id
1 'polypeptide(L)'
;HFGDFPDQRFSVNGVSLANPATDGMPAMLSGSAGVWAVFEQQLYRVPHTDDRGIGAFVRVSSTQPDRNLIDFYADGGIELRGLNDQRPNDKFAVAAGYAHVSSHARALDADFQQLFGASWPLRSFEGLITAVYQYEIRGGWTLQPNFQYIVHPGGGATNPLGSNPGRPLKDAAVFGLRTVLKF
;
A
#
# COMPACT_ATOMS: atom_id res chain seq x y z
N HIS A 1 17.02 -10.40 5.06
CA HIS A 1 17.12 -10.32 6.54
C HIS A 1 17.37 -11.72 7.07
N PHE A 2 18.25 -11.90 8.06
CA PHE A 2 18.66 -13.23 8.55
C PHE A 2 18.04 -13.64 9.90
N GLY A 3 17.29 -12.75 10.55
CA GLY A 3 16.55 -13.10 11.78
C GLY A 3 15.36 -14.02 11.51
N ASP A 4 14.69 -14.42 12.59
CA ASP A 4 13.52 -15.30 12.53
C ASP A 4 12.22 -14.51 12.41
N PHE A 5 11.27 -15.07 11.66
CA PHE A 5 9.98 -14.45 11.38
C PHE A 5 8.84 -15.44 11.65
N PRO A 6 7.72 -14.99 12.21
CA PRO A 6 6.57 -15.86 12.44
C PRO A 6 5.88 -16.23 11.12
N ASP A 7 5.56 -17.52 10.97
CA ASP A 7 4.72 -18.03 9.90
C ASP A 7 3.32 -17.38 9.95
N GLN A 8 2.80 -16.97 8.80
CA GLN A 8 1.51 -16.28 8.63
C GLN A 8 0.31 -17.23 8.73
N ARG A 9 0.51 -18.55 8.83
CA ARG A 9 -0.56 -19.55 8.84
C ARG A 9 -0.36 -20.67 9.86
N PHE A 10 0.86 -21.19 10.02
CA PHE A 10 1.11 -22.41 10.78
C PHE A 10 1.71 -22.14 12.17
N SER A 11 1.25 -22.91 13.14
CA SER A 11 1.81 -22.94 14.50
C SER A 11 3.11 -23.74 14.56
N VAL A 12 3.82 -23.65 15.68
CA VAL A 12 5.05 -24.44 15.96
C VAL A 12 4.86 -25.96 15.79
N ASN A 13 3.63 -26.46 15.94
CA ASN A 13 3.28 -27.88 15.78
C ASN A 13 2.89 -28.25 14.33
N GLY A 14 3.03 -27.33 13.36
CA GLY A 14 2.76 -27.58 11.94
C GLY A 14 1.28 -27.59 11.55
N VAL A 15 0.37 -27.23 12.47
CA VAL A 15 -1.08 -27.11 12.20
C VAL A 15 -1.48 -25.65 12.10
N SER A 16 -2.60 -25.35 11.43
CA SER A 16 -3.11 -23.98 11.26
C SER A 16 -3.25 -23.25 12.61
N LEU A 17 -2.89 -21.97 12.64
CA LEU A 17 -3.07 -21.07 13.79
C LEU A 17 -4.54 -20.87 14.16
N ALA A 18 -5.48 -21.16 13.25
CA ALA A 18 -6.90 -21.15 13.56
C ALA A 18 -7.34 -22.35 14.42
N ASN A 19 -6.53 -23.42 14.50
CA ASN A 19 -6.88 -24.64 15.22
C ASN A 19 -6.93 -24.38 16.75
N PRO A 20 -8.08 -24.63 17.41
CA PRO A 20 -8.25 -24.39 18.85
C PRO A 20 -7.35 -25.23 19.76
N ALA A 21 -6.76 -26.32 19.24
CA ALA A 21 -5.83 -27.17 19.98
C ALA A 21 -4.40 -26.60 20.04
N THR A 22 -4.12 -25.49 19.36
CA THR A 22 -2.83 -24.81 19.42
C THR A 22 -2.80 -23.79 20.56
N ASP A 23 -1.61 -23.47 21.03
CA ASP A 23 -1.34 -22.35 21.95
C ASP A 23 -1.30 -20.98 21.24
N GLY A 24 -1.60 -20.95 19.93
CA GLY A 24 -1.55 -19.75 19.09
C GLY A 24 -0.13 -19.29 18.75
N MET A 25 0.91 -20.07 19.09
CA MET A 25 2.29 -19.69 18.82
C MET A 25 2.68 -20.03 17.37
N PRO A 26 3.05 -19.04 16.53
CA PRO A 26 3.46 -19.28 15.14
C PRO A 26 4.77 -20.07 15.06
N ALA A 27 4.92 -20.88 14.01
CA ALA A 27 6.21 -21.45 13.67
C ALA A 27 7.19 -20.33 13.32
N MET A 28 8.43 -20.42 13.79
CA MET A 28 9.47 -19.45 13.47
C MET A 28 10.26 -19.92 12.26
N LEU A 29 10.26 -19.09 11.21
CA LEU A 29 10.96 -19.36 9.95
C LEU A 29 12.21 -18.49 9.86
N SER A 30 13.35 -19.11 9.56
CA SER A 30 14.62 -18.40 9.47
C SER A 30 14.71 -17.60 8.16
N GLY A 31 15.11 -16.34 8.29
CA GLY A 31 15.33 -15.42 7.18
C GLY A 31 14.06 -14.87 6.55
N SER A 32 14.21 -13.74 5.86
CA SER A 32 13.19 -13.17 4.95
C SER A 32 13.89 -12.47 3.79
N ALA A 33 13.39 -12.69 2.59
CA ALA A 33 13.92 -12.17 1.34
C ALA A 33 12.80 -11.61 0.46
N GLY A 34 13.19 -10.68 -0.40
CA GLY A 34 12.32 -10.08 -1.39
C GLY A 34 13.13 -9.40 -2.49
N VAL A 35 12.45 -9.09 -3.58
CA VAL A 35 12.99 -8.39 -4.73
C VAL A 35 12.16 -7.15 -4.98
N TRP A 36 12.80 -6.10 -5.49
CA TRP A 36 12.13 -4.86 -5.84
C TRP A 36 12.76 -4.25 -7.07
N ALA A 37 11.97 -3.47 -7.81
CA ALA A 37 12.43 -2.70 -8.95
C ALA A 37 11.71 -1.35 -9.00
N VAL A 38 12.43 -0.33 -9.46
CA VAL A 38 11.90 1.02 -9.67
C VAL A 38 12.30 1.46 -11.07
N PHE A 39 11.36 2.07 -11.77
CA PHE A 39 11.58 2.69 -13.07
C PHE A 39 11.00 4.11 -13.04
N GLU A 40 11.79 5.09 -13.46
CA GLU A 40 11.40 6.49 -13.56
C GLU A 40 11.86 7.02 -14.91
N GLN A 41 10.98 7.74 -15.60
CA GLN A 41 11.28 8.28 -16.93
C GLN A 41 10.58 9.61 -17.15
N GLN A 42 11.35 10.59 -17.65
CA GLN A 42 10.78 11.78 -18.24
C GLN A 42 10.26 11.43 -19.64
N LEU A 43 8.93 11.40 -19.80
CA LEU A 43 8.26 11.08 -21.06
C LEU A 43 8.25 12.28 -22.02
N TYR A 44 8.16 13.48 -21.46
CA TYR A 44 8.15 14.72 -22.23
C TYR A 44 8.91 15.81 -21.49
N ARG A 45 9.63 16.63 -22.24
CA ARG A 45 10.29 17.85 -21.76
C ARG A 45 9.78 19.03 -22.56
N VAL A 46 9.34 20.09 -21.88
CA VAL A 46 8.93 21.33 -22.55
C VAL A 46 10.17 21.95 -23.21
N PRO A 47 10.12 22.34 -24.49
CA PRO A 47 11.25 22.96 -25.19
C PRO A 47 11.77 24.20 -24.45
N HIS A 48 13.09 24.41 -24.48
CA HIS A 48 13.77 25.53 -23.81
C HIS A 48 13.56 25.61 -22.29
N THR A 49 13.24 24.48 -21.66
CA THR A 49 13.15 24.37 -20.21
C THR A 49 13.94 23.15 -19.74
N ASP A 50 14.56 23.25 -18.57
CA ASP A 50 15.39 22.17 -18.05
C ASP A 50 14.55 21.07 -17.37
N ASP A 51 13.39 21.43 -16.83
CA ASP A 51 12.78 20.67 -15.75
C ASP A 51 11.24 20.61 -15.78
N ARG A 52 10.61 21.23 -16.80
CA ARG A 52 9.16 21.17 -17.05
C ARG A 52 8.84 20.03 -18.01
N GLY A 53 7.69 19.40 -17.81
CA GLY A 53 7.23 18.32 -18.67
C GLY A 53 6.42 17.25 -17.95
N ILE A 54 6.48 16.03 -18.47
CA ILE A 54 5.73 14.88 -18.00
C ILE A 54 6.72 13.80 -17.60
N GLY A 55 6.64 13.35 -16.35
CA GLY A 55 7.36 12.19 -15.83
C GLY A 55 6.39 11.06 -15.52
N ALA A 56 6.88 9.84 -15.59
CA ALA A 56 6.17 8.66 -15.12
C ALA A 56 7.09 7.80 -14.26
N PHE A 57 6.50 7.08 -13.32
CA PHE A 57 7.21 6.11 -12.50
C PHE A 57 6.40 4.84 -12.31
N VAL A 58 7.11 3.75 -12.04
CA VAL A 58 6.56 2.47 -11.61
C VAL A 58 7.49 1.88 -10.56
N ARG A 59 6.92 1.32 -9.49
CA ARG A 59 7.62 0.55 -8.48
C ARG A 59 6.93 -0.78 -8.27
N VAL A 60 7.71 -1.84 -8.14
CA VAL A 60 7.20 -3.18 -7.85
C VAL A 60 8.06 -3.84 -6.79
N SER A 61 7.46 -4.65 -5.94
CA SER A 61 8.17 -5.48 -4.99
C SER A 61 7.43 -6.78 -4.73
N SER A 62 8.18 -7.83 -4.40
CA SER A 62 7.64 -9.12 -3.99
C SER A 62 8.49 -9.74 -2.90
N THR A 63 7.84 -10.40 -1.96
CA THR A 63 8.45 -11.04 -0.79
C THR A 63 7.84 -12.42 -0.56
N GLN A 64 8.43 -13.20 0.35
CA GLN A 64 7.91 -14.53 0.69
C GLN A 64 6.55 -14.43 1.40
N PRO A 65 5.51 -15.18 0.96
CA PRO A 65 4.16 -15.04 1.50
C PRO A 65 3.96 -15.67 2.88
N ASP A 66 4.78 -16.65 3.23
CA ASP A 66 4.70 -17.41 4.48
C ASP A 66 5.09 -16.61 5.73
N ARG A 67 5.80 -15.49 5.58
CA ARG A 67 6.30 -14.68 6.71
C ARG A 67 6.12 -13.17 6.54
N ASN A 68 5.60 -12.73 5.39
CA ASN A 68 5.29 -11.33 5.12
C ASN A 68 3.80 -11.20 4.83
N LEU A 69 3.14 -10.21 5.45
CA LEU A 69 1.71 -9.97 5.28
C LEU A 69 1.35 -9.51 3.86
N ILE A 70 2.24 -8.75 3.23
CA ILE A 70 2.13 -8.32 1.84
C ILE A 70 3.21 -9.07 1.06
N ASP A 71 2.81 -9.92 0.10
CA ASP A 71 3.74 -10.70 -0.72
C ASP A 71 4.01 -10.08 -2.10
N PHE A 72 3.16 -9.13 -2.51
CA PHE A 72 3.31 -8.36 -3.73
C PHE A 72 2.79 -6.94 -3.55
N TYR A 73 3.56 -5.98 -4.05
CA TYR A 73 3.17 -4.58 -4.11
C TYR A 73 3.57 -3.98 -5.46
N ALA A 74 2.69 -3.16 -6.02
CA ALA A 74 2.99 -2.36 -7.20
C ALA A 74 2.36 -0.98 -7.08
N ASP A 75 3.08 0.05 -7.50
CA ASP A 75 2.51 1.37 -7.72
C ASP A 75 3.10 2.02 -8.96
N GLY A 76 2.43 3.07 -9.41
CA GLY A 76 2.90 3.89 -10.50
C GLY A 76 2.06 5.13 -10.67
N GLY A 77 2.59 6.09 -11.40
CA GLY A 77 1.92 7.35 -11.60
C GLY A 77 2.58 8.23 -12.65
N ILE A 78 1.90 9.33 -12.93
CA ILE A 78 2.33 10.36 -13.86
C ILE A 78 2.39 11.68 -13.07
N GLU A 79 3.49 12.41 -13.23
CA GLU A 79 3.66 13.77 -12.75
C GLU A 79 3.75 14.71 -13.96
N LEU A 80 2.98 15.79 -13.93
CA LEU A 80 3.08 16.91 -14.84
C LEU A 80 3.63 18.12 -14.08
N ARG A 81 4.73 18.67 -14.56
CA ARG A 81 5.41 19.81 -13.96
C ARG A 81 5.40 21.00 -14.88
N GLY A 82 4.90 22.13 -14.37
CA GLY A 82 4.93 23.41 -15.05
C GLY A 82 4.16 23.42 -16.37
N LEU A 83 2.93 22.90 -16.44
CA LEU A 83 2.13 22.96 -17.67
C LEU A 83 1.61 24.37 -18.00
N ASN A 84 1.58 25.27 -17.00
CA ASN A 84 1.22 26.67 -17.18
C ASN A 84 2.49 27.53 -17.12
N ASP A 85 2.72 28.36 -18.13
CA ASP A 85 3.88 29.26 -18.18
C ASP A 85 3.89 30.29 -17.04
N GLN A 86 2.71 30.65 -16.51
CA GLN A 86 2.60 31.51 -15.32
C GLN A 86 2.97 30.77 -14.03
N ARG A 87 3.02 29.44 -14.05
CA ARG A 87 3.22 28.56 -12.90
C ARG A 87 4.22 27.43 -13.22
N PRO A 88 5.46 27.77 -13.61
CA PRO A 88 6.43 26.78 -14.11
C PRO A 88 6.86 25.75 -13.05
N ASN A 89 6.67 26.05 -11.77
CA ASN A 89 7.09 25.21 -10.65
C ASN A 89 5.95 24.38 -10.02
N ASP A 90 4.70 24.62 -10.45
CA ASP A 90 3.58 23.83 -9.95
C ASP A 90 3.64 22.41 -10.52
N LYS A 91 3.16 21.45 -9.73
CA LYS A 91 3.13 20.04 -10.09
C LYS A 91 1.72 19.48 -9.93
N PHE A 92 1.32 18.63 -10.85
CA PHE A 92 0.13 17.80 -10.71
C PHE A 92 0.53 16.33 -10.88
N ALA A 93 0.09 15.46 -9.99
CA ALA A 93 0.40 14.05 -10.07
C ALA A 93 -0.83 13.20 -9.82
N VAL A 94 -0.94 12.10 -10.55
CA VAL A 94 -1.91 11.03 -10.30
C VAL A 94 -1.15 9.73 -10.20
N ALA A 95 -1.45 8.93 -9.19
CA ALA A 95 -0.83 7.63 -9.00
C ALA A 95 -1.86 6.61 -8.50
N ALA A 96 -1.55 5.34 -8.73
CA ALA A 96 -2.28 4.22 -8.19
C ALA A 96 -1.31 3.22 -7.53
N GLY A 97 -1.78 2.54 -6.51
CA GLY A 97 -1.04 1.52 -5.78
C GLY A 97 -1.90 0.30 -5.48
N TYR A 98 -1.25 -0.85 -5.38
CA TYR A 98 -1.87 -2.14 -5.10
C TYR A 98 -0.97 -2.94 -4.16
N ALA A 99 -1.52 -3.34 -3.01
CA ALA A 99 -0.88 -4.19 -2.02
C ALA A 99 -1.66 -5.49 -1.88
N HIS A 100 -1.07 -6.62 -2.28
CA HIS A 100 -1.71 -7.94 -2.17
C HIS A 100 -1.44 -8.55 -0.79
N VAL A 101 -2.50 -8.97 -0.09
CA VAL A 101 -2.37 -9.72 1.15
C VAL A 101 -1.92 -11.14 0.84
N SER A 102 -0.90 -11.59 1.56
CA SER A 102 -0.19 -12.80 1.20
C SER A 102 -1.07 -14.04 1.14
N SER A 103 -0.74 -14.94 0.22
CA SER A 103 -1.46 -16.21 0.08
C SER A 103 -1.57 -17.01 1.40
N HIS A 104 -0.55 -16.96 2.28
CA HIS A 104 -0.60 -17.65 3.58
C HIS A 104 -1.53 -16.96 4.57
N ALA A 105 -1.48 -15.62 4.67
CA ALA A 105 -2.40 -14.88 5.53
C ALA A 105 -3.87 -15.07 5.08
N ARG A 106 -4.12 -15.10 3.76
CA ARG A 106 -5.45 -15.38 3.20
C ARG A 106 -5.90 -16.83 3.43
N ALA A 107 -4.97 -17.77 3.38
CA ALA A 107 -5.28 -19.17 3.70
C ALA A 107 -5.60 -19.34 5.20
N LEU A 108 -4.92 -18.62 6.09
CA LEU A 108 -5.28 -18.58 7.50
C LEU A 108 -6.69 -18.00 7.72
N ASP A 109 -7.02 -16.90 7.05
CA ASP A 109 -8.37 -16.32 7.09
C ASP A 109 -9.44 -17.35 6.64
N ALA A 110 -9.14 -18.17 5.62
CA ALA A 110 -10.01 -19.24 5.17
C ALA A 110 -10.10 -20.41 6.18
N ASP A 111 -9.00 -20.75 6.86
CA ASP A 111 -9.00 -21.74 7.94
C ASP A 111 -9.93 -21.28 9.09
N PHE A 112 -9.90 -19.98 9.43
CA PHE A 112 -10.85 -19.39 10.37
C PHE A 112 -12.30 -19.44 9.87
N GLN A 113 -12.55 -19.19 8.58
CA GLN A 113 -13.91 -19.34 8.02
C GLN A 113 -14.45 -20.76 8.14
N GLN A 114 -13.60 -21.78 7.98
CA GLN A 114 -14.00 -23.18 8.12
C GLN A 114 -14.41 -23.53 9.56
N LEU A 115 -13.75 -22.93 10.56
CA LEU A 115 -13.97 -23.22 11.97
C LEU A 115 -15.05 -22.36 12.63
N PHE A 116 -15.09 -21.06 12.29
CA PHE A 116 -15.95 -20.07 12.96
C PHE A 116 -17.09 -19.56 12.06
N GLY A 117 -17.12 -19.98 10.79
CA GLY A 117 -18.18 -19.70 9.84
C GLY A 117 -17.80 -18.67 8.76
N ALA A 118 -18.59 -18.66 7.68
CA ALA A 118 -18.34 -17.84 6.48
C ALA A 118 -18.41 -16.31 6.72
N SER A 119 -18.85 -15.87 7.89
CA SER A 119 -18.81 -14.45 8.29
C SER A 119 -17.42 -13.98 8.73
N TRP A 120 -16.46 -14.91 8.93
CA TRP A 120 -15.09 -14.52 9.23
C TRP A 120 -14.48 -13.75 8.05
N PRO A 121 -13.72 -12.66 8.29
CA PRO A 121 -13.16 -11.83 7.22
C PRO A 121 -12.14 -12.60 6.39
N LEU A 122 -12.22 -12.46 5.07
CA LEU A 122 -11.23 -12.96 4.14
C LEU A 122 -10.50 -11.77 3.51
N ARG A 123 -9.29 -11.48 3.99
CA ARG A 123 -8.50 -10.38 3.43
C ARG A 123 -8.09 -10.70 1.98
N SER A 124 -7.85 -9.66 1.20
CA SER A 124 -7.53 -9.78 -0.23
C SER A 124 -6.41 -8.83 -0.64
N PHE A 125 -6.71 -7.57 -0.87
CA PHE A 125 -5.76 -6.55 -1.30
C PHE A 125 -6.21 -5.19 -0.78
N GLU A 126 -5.28 -4.24 -0.70
CA GLU A 126 -5.59 -2.83 -0.56
C GLU A 126 -5.21 -2.10 -1.86
N GLY A 127 -6.13 -1.29 -2.38
CA GLY A 127 -5.90 -0.44 -3.54
C GLY A 127 -5.87 1.02 -3.13
N LEU A 128 -5.04 1.82 -3.80
CA LEU A 128 -4.97 3.26 -3.61
C LEU A 128 -5.03 3.95 -4.97
N ILE A 129 -5.83 5.02 -5.06
CA ILE A 129 -5.74 6.02 -6.13
C ILE A 129 -5.50 7.37 -5.47
N THR A 130 -4.54 8.13 -5.95
CA THR A 130 -4.26 9.47 -5.43
C THR A 130 -4.12 10.49 -6.54
N ALA A 131 -4.61 11.70 -6.28
CA ALA A 131 -4.38 12.87 -7.09
C ALA A 131 -3.87 13.99 -6.19
N VAL A 132 -2.82 14.67 -6.66
CA VAL A 132 -2.12 15.67 -5.86
C VAL A 132 -1.78 16.86 -6.74
N TYR A 133 -1.99 18.06 -6.22
CA TYR A 133 -1.53 19.28 -6.85
C TYR A 133 -0.62 20.01 -5.88
N GLN A 134 0.62 20.30 -6.28
CA GLN A 134 1.55 21.11 -5.50
C GLN A 134 1.62 22.50 -6.12
N TYR A 135 1.15 23.47 -5.36
CA TYR A 135 1.24 24.90 -5.62
C TYR A 135 2.48 25.48 -4.92
N GLU A 136 3.42 26.04 -5.69
CA GLU A 136 4.55 26.78 -5.11
C GLU A 136 4.13 28.23 -4.86
N ILE A 137 4.06 28.63 -3.59
CA ILE A 137 3.70 30.01 -3.24
C ILE A 137 4.89 30.93 -3.53
N ARG A 138 6.09 30.50 -3.12
CA ARG A 138 7.39 31.11 -3.43
C ARG A 138 8.49 30.08 -3.20
N GLY A 139 9.72 30.39 -3.61
CA GLY A 139 10.87 29.53 -3.34
C GLY A 139 10.97 29.13 -1.87
N GLY A 140 10.97 27.81 -1.61
CA GLY A 140 11.00 27.24 -0.26
C GLY A 140 9.64 27.13 0.44
N TRP A 141 8.53 27.54 -0.17
CA TRP A 141 7.19 27.39 0.39
C TRP A 141 6.19 26.78 -0.59
N THR A 142 5.70 25.58 -0.27
CA THR A 142 4.71 24.87 -1.09
C THR A 142 3.44 24.56 -0.31
N LEU A 143 2.32 24.51 -1.04
CA LEU A 143 1.02 24.07 -0.58
C LEU A 143 0.53 22.95 -1.48
N GLN A 144 0.08 21.84 -0.90
CA GLN A 144 -0.17 20.61 -1.63
C GLN A 144 -1.48 19.95 -1.16
N PRO A 145 -2.64 20.38 -1.70
CA PRO A 145 -3.87 19.60 -1.57
C PRO A 145 -3.69 18.23 -2.20
N ASN A 146 -4.20 17.21 -1.52
CA ASN A 146 -4.20 15.84 -2.01
C ASN A 146 -5.54 15.17 -1.75
N PHE A 147 -5.89 14.30 -2.68
CA PHE A 147 -7.02 13.39 -2.60
C PHE A 147 -6.51 11.96 -2.68
N GLN A 148 -7.07 11.09 -1.85
CA GLN A 148 -6.78 9.66 -1.83
C GLN A 148 -8.09 8.89 -1.74
N TYR A 149 -8.25 7.88 -2.60
CA TYR A 149 -9.32 6.90 -2.54
C TYR A 149 -8.71 5.54 -2.25
N ILE A 150 -9.08 4.94 -1.13
CA ILE A 150 -8.56 3.66 -0.63
C ILE A 150 -9.65 2.61 -0.77
N VAL A 151 -9.36 1.58 -1.55
CA VAL A 151 -10.21 0.41 -1.75
C VAL A 151 -9.76 -0.69 -0.82
N HIS A 152 -10.71 -1.29 -0.09
CA HIS A 152 -10.45 -2.36 0.88
C HIS A 152 -9.33 -2.02 1.90
N PRO A 153 -9.51 -1.00 2.76
CA PRO A 153 -8.52 -0.68 3.79
C PRO A 153 -8.11 -1.89 4.63
N GLY A 154 -6.81 -2.05 4.86
CA GLY A 154 -6.20 -3.19 5.55
C GLY A 154 -6.35 -4.53 4.82
N GLY A 155 -6.59 -4.51 3.51
CA GLY A 155 -6.91 -5.71 2.74
C GLY A 155 -8.36 -6.17 2.89
N GLY A 156 -9.27 -5.31 3.36
CA GLY A 156 -10.62 -5.70 3.79
C GLY A 156 -10.66 -6.15 5.26
N ALA A 157 -9.71 -5.66 6.08
CA ALA A 157 -9.70 -5.90 7.51
C ALA A 157 -11.01 -5.41 8.16
N THR A 158 -11.34 -5.97 9.31
CA THR A 158 -12.54 -5.56 10.05
C THR A 158 -12.26 -4.34 10.92
N ASN A 159 -13.31 -3.60 11.22
CA ASN A 159 -13.22 -2.50 12.17
C ASN A 159 -12.94 -3.06 13.59
N PRO A 160 -11.75 -2.84 14.18
CA PRO A 160 -11.43 -3.35 15.51
C PRO A 160 -12.22 -2.63 16.63
N LEU A 161 -12.84 -1.49 16.31
CA LEU A 161 -13.67 -0.68 17.23
C LEU A 161 -15.17 -0.82 16.93
N GLY A 162 -15.55 -1.68 15.98
CA GLY A 162 -16.94 -1.85 15.56
C GLY A 162 -17.71 -2.76 16.51
N SER A 163 -18.98 -2.43 16.78
CA SER A 163 -19.89 -3.30 17.55
C SER A 163 -20.29 -4.59 16.81
N ASN A 164 -19.98 -4.69 15.52
CA ASN A 164 -20.24 -5.85 14.68
C ASN A 164 -18.91 -6.51 14.28
N PRO A 165 -18.44 -7.52 15.03
CA PRO A 165 -17.26 -8.29 14.65
C PRO A 165 -17.48 -8.94 13.27
N GLY A 166 -16.43 -9.04 12.47
CA GLY A 166 -16.48 -9.68 11.16
C GLY A 166 -16.85 -8.77 9.98
N ARG A 167 -17.29 -7.53 10.19
CA ARG A 167 -17.62 -6.61 9.09
C ARG A 167 -16.38 -5.89 8.52
N PRO A 168 -16.06 -6.04 7.21
CA PRO A 168 -14.95 -5.34 6.59
C PRO A 168 -15.11 -3.82 6.67
N LEU A 169 -13.97 -3.12 6.70
CA LEU A 169 -13.92 -1.68 6.51
C LEU A 169 -14.44 -1.33 5.10
N LYS A 170 -15.24 -0.27 5.03
CA LYS A 170 -15.67 0.31 3.75
C LYS A 170 -14.49 1.04 3.10
N ASP A 171 -14.57 1.21 1.80
CA ASP A 171 -13.70 2.11 1.05
C ASP A 171 -13.72 3.52 1.65
N ALA A 172 -12.59 4.21 1.55
CA ALA A 172 -12.38 5.50 2.18
C ALA A 172 -11.95 6.55 1.15
N ALA A 173 -12.51 7.75 1.27
CA ALA A 173 -12.05 8.93 0.55
C ALA A 173 -11.43 9.89 1.56
N VAL A 174 -10.20 10.33 1.31
CA VAL A 174 -9.42 11.19 2.20
C VAL A 174 -9.00 12.43 1.44
N PHE A 175 -9.28 13.59 2.05
CA PHE A 175 -8.81 14.89 1.58
C PHE A 175 -7.79 15.41 2.57
N GLY A 176 -6.61 15.79 2.08
CA GLY A 176 -5.52 16.27 2.89
C GLY A 176 -4.92 17.55 2.32
N LEU A 177 -4.23 18.28 3.18
CA LEU A 177 -3.45 19.44 2.80
C LEU A 177 -2.06 19.31 3.42
N ARG A 178 -1.02 19.32 2.59
CA ARG A 178 0.37 19.34 3.03
C ARG A 178 0.98 20.70 2.73
N THR A 179 1.85 21.20 3.59
CA THR A 179 2.69 22.36 3.30
C THR A 179 4.14 22.06 3.67
N VAL A 180 5.09 22.62 2.93
CA VAL A 180 6.53 22.50 3.21
C VAL A 180 7.12 23.90 3.25
N LEU A 181 7.92 24.17 4.28
CA LEU A 181 8.69 25.40 4.48
C LEU A 181 10.16 25.04 4.58
N LYS A 182 11.00 25.68 3.76
CA LYS A 182 12.47 25.60 3.82
C LYS A 182 13.01 26.98 4.19
N PHE A 183 13.90 27.01 5.18
CA PHE A 183 14.53 28.22 5.72
C PHE A 183 15.99 28.30 5.29
#